data_AF-A0A7C3A0Q0-F1
#
_entry.id   AF-A0A7C3A0Q0-F1
#
_cell.length_a   1.000
_cell.length_b   1.000
_cell.length_c   1.000
_cell.angle_alpha   90.00
_cell.angle_beta   90.00
_cell.angle_gamma   90.00
#
_symmetry.space_group_name_H-M   'P 1'
#
loop_
_entity.id
_entity.type
_entity.pdbx_description
1 polymer ?
#
loop_
_entity_poly.entity_id
_entity_poly.type
_entity_poly.pdbx_seq_one_letter_code
_entity_poly.pdbx_strand_id
1 'polypeptide(L)'
;MEYVINYAKQRGAFERKISSFQAIQHMIADMYVRIEAMRLLTWKAAWLIDHGGEDAFIAASCAKLVGSEDAMKIVTALQIYGGRGYLESCRIAKLFRDVKLYQIREGTSQIQRHIISRYFFREYKPTMRGSY
;
A
#
# COMPACT_ATOMS: atom_id res chain seq x y z
N MET A 1 6.39 7.86 -4.33
CA MET A 1 7.54 7.14 -4.90
C MET A 1 8.49 8.10 -5.63
N GLU A 2 8.00 8.95 -6.52
CA GLU A 2 8.85 9.90 -7.29
C GLU A 2 9.74 10.79 -6.41
N TYR A 3 9.19 11.34 -5.32
CA TYR A 3 9.95 12.16 -4.36
C TYR A 3 11.22 11.46 -3.87
N VAL A 4 11.13 10.21 -3.38
CA VAL A 4 12.29 9.48 -2.85
C VAL A 4 13.29 9.09 -3.94
N ILE A 5 12.84 8.76 -5.16
CA ILE A 5 13.72 8.46 -6.29
C ILE A 5 14.54 9.70 -6.65
N ASN A 6 13.87 10.85 -6.77
CA ASN A 6 14.54 12.10 -7.11
C ASN A 6 15.59 12.46 -6.05
N TYR A 7 15.20 12.41 -4.77
CA TYR A 7 16.15 12.66 -3.67
C TYR A 7 17.33 11.68 -3.68
N ALA A 8 17.08 10.39 -3.92
CA ALA A 8 18.13 9.37 -3.94
C ALA A 8 19.16 9.59 -5.05
N LYS A 9 18.72 10.08 -6.22
CA LYS A 9 19.60 10.42 -7.35
C LYS A 9 20.40 11.70 -7.11
N GLN A 10 19.88 12.63 -6.32
CA GLN A 10 20.54 13.91 -6.04
C GLN A 10 21.51 13.84 -4.86
N ARG A 11 21.13 13.17 -3.77
CA ARG A 11 21.90 13.12 -2.52
C ARG A 11 23.17 12.28 -2.69
N GLY A 12 24.32 12.89 -2.38
CA GLY A 12 25.61 12.20 -2.25
C GLY A 12 25.93 11.87 -0.79
N ALA A 13 26.54 10.71 -0.57
CA ALA A 13 27.16 10.30 0.70
C ALA A 13 28.17 9.18 0.42
N PHE A 14 29.25 9.12 1.20
CA PHE A 14 30.33 8.12 1.01
C PHE A 14 30.81 8.07 -0.45
N GLU A 15 31.09 9.25 -1.02
CA GLU A 15 31.65 9.44 -2.36
C GLU A 15 30.77 8.97 -3.54
N ARG A 16 29.51 8.60 -3.29
CA ARG A 16 28.56 8.19 -4.33
C ARG A 16 27.15 8.70 -4.09
N LYS A 17 26.29 8.64 -5.11
CA LYS A 17 24.86 8.94 -4.96
C LYS A 17 24.20 7.86 -4.11
N ILE A 18 23.26 8.24 -3.25
CA ILE A 18 22.64 7.23 -2.38
C ILE A 18 21.79 6.22 -3.15
N SER A 19 21.38 6.54 -4.39
CA SER A 19 20.73 5.60 -5.31
C SER A 19 21.60 4.40 -5.71
N SER A 20 22.93 4.42 -5.49
CA SER A 20 23.80 3.29 -5.77
C SER A 20 23.89 2.27 -4.63
N PHE A 21 23.34 2.57 -3.44
CA PHE A 21 23.32 1.59 -2.35
C PHE A 21 22.15 0.62 -2.54
N GLN A 22 22.46 -0.68 -2.50
CA GLN A 22 21.48 -1.75 -2.69
C GLN A 22 20.30 -1.66 -1.72
N ALA A 23 20.54 -1.27 -0.46
CA ALA A 23 19.47 -1.06 0.52
C ALA A 23 18.42 -0.02 0.05
N ILE A 24 18.85 1.07 -0.58
CA ILE A 24 17.96 2.10 -1.13
C ILE A 24 17.22 1.57 -2.37
N GLN A 25 17.90 0.80 -3.21
CA GLN A 25 17.30 0.18 -4.41
C GLN A 25 16.20 -0.82 -4.02
N HIS A 26 16.44 -1.65 -3.01
CA HIS A 26 15.45 -2.60 -2.49
C HIS A 26 14.21 -1.87 -1.95
N MET A 27 14.40 -0.79 -1.17
CA MET A 27 13.27 0.01 -0.70
C MET A 27 12.42 0.55 -1.85
N ILE A 28 13.05 1.06 -2.92
CA ILE A 28 12.33 1.56 -4.10
C ILE A 28 11.62 0.43 -4.84
N ALA A 29 12.24 -0.74 -4.97
CA ALA A 29 11.64 -1.91 -5.60
C ALA A 29 10.40 -2.40 -4.83
N ASP A 30 10.51 -2.53 -3.50
CA ASP A 30 9.41 -2.93 -2.62
C ASP A 30 8.24 -1.93 -2.69
N MET A 31 8.54 -0.63 -2.75
CA MET A 31 7.51 0.39 -2.95
C MET A 31 6.77 0.18 -4.27
N TYR A 32 7.49 -0.10 -5.36
CA TYR A 32 6.88 -0.31 -6.67
C TYR A 32 5.95 -1.53 -6.67
N VAL A 33 6.43 -2.66 -6.16
CA VAL A 33 5.64 -3.91 -6.08
C VAL A 33 4.36 -3.70 -5.30
N ARG A 34 4.41 -2.97 -4.17
CA ARG A 34 3.21 -2.61 -3.40
C ARG A 34 2.24 -1.74 -4.19
N ILE A 35 2.74 -0.74 -4.92
CA ILE A 35 1.90 0.12 -5.76
C ILE A 35 1.18 -0.70 -6.84
N GLU A 36 1.88 -1.63 -7.50
CA GLU A 36 1.26 -2.51 -8.49
C GLU A 36 0.20 -3.42 -7.87
N ALA A 37 0.49 -4.03 -6.72
CA ALA A 37 -0.48 -4.86 -5.99
C ALA A 37 -1.73 -4.06 -5.59
N MET A 38 -1.55 -2.85 -5.06
CA MET A 38 -2.65 -1.94 -4.72
C MET A 38 -3.50 -1.59 -5.95
N ARG A 39 -2.86 -1.27 -7.08
CA ARG A 39 -3.54 -0.92 -8.33
C ARG A 39 -4.37 -2.10 -8.85
N LEU A 40 -3.79 -3.30 -8.88
CA LEU A 40 -4.46 -4.51 -9.35
C LEU A 40 -5.69 -4.84 -8.50
N LEU A 41 -5.59 -4.76 -7.17
CA LEU A 41 -6.75 -5.00 -6.29
C LEU A 41 -7.86 -3.96 -6.50
N THR A 42 -7.48 -2.69 -6.67
CA THR A 42 -8.42 -1.60 -6.93
C THR A 42 -9.14 -1.81 -8.25
N TRP A 43 -8.42 -2.13 -9.32
CA TRP A 43 -9.01 -2.38 -10.63
C TRP A 43 -9.84 -3.65 -10.67
N LYS A 44 -9.42 -4.71 -9.98
CA LYS A 44 -10.24 -5.92 -9.83
C LYS A 44 -11.57 -5.60 -9.15
N ALA A 45 -11.55 -4.81 -8.07
CA ALA A 45 -12.76 -4.40 -7.38
C ALA A 45 -13.68 -3.57 -8.29
N ALA A 46 -13.13 -2.57 -9.00
CA ALA A 46 -13.89 -1.76 -9.95
C ALA A 46 -14.52 -2.63 -11.06
N TRP A 47 -13.73 -3.51 -11.67
CA TRP A 47 -14.21 -4.41 -12.72
C TRP A 47 -15.35 -5.32 -12.24
N LEU A 48 -15.24 -5.90 -11.03
CA LEU A 48 -16.30 -6.73 -10.45
C LEU A 48 -17.57 -5.93 -10.18
N ILE A 49 -17.46 -4.68 -9.72
CA ILE A 49 -18.60 -3.80 -9.50
C ILE A 49 -19.32 -3.51 -10.82
N ASP A 50 -18.56 -3.17 -11.87
CA ASP A 50 -19.12 -2.83 -13.19
C ASP A 50 -19.82 -4.04 -13.86
N HIS A 51 -19.38 -5.27 -13.56
CA HIS A 51 -19.90 -6.50 -14.18
C HIS A 51 -20.80 -7.33 -13.23
N GLY A 52 -21.17 -6.79 -12.07
CA GLY A 52 -22.08 -7.46 -11.13
C GLY A 52 -21.54 -8.77 -10.53
N GLY A 53 -20.23 -8.89 -10.34
CA GLY A 53 -19.62 -10.09 -9.76
C GLY A 53 -20.04 -10.30 -8.30
N GLU A 54 -20.37 -11.54 -7.93
CA GLU A 54 -20.87 -11.90 -6.57
C GLU A 54 -19.94 -11.41 -5.44
N ASP A 55 -18.63 -11.37 -5.68
CA ASP A 55 -17.63 -10.99 -4.68
C ASP A 55 -17.18 -9.51 -4.75
N ALA A 56 -17.90 -8.65 -5.47
CA ALA A 56 -17.52 -7.25 -5.70
C ALA A 56 -17.24 -6.47 -4.40
N PHE A 57 -18.12 -6.60 -3.39
CA PHE A 57 -17.96 -5.92 -2.10
C PHE A 57 -16.76 -6.41 -1.30
N ILE A 58 -16.44 -7.71 -1.37
CA ILE A 58 -15.28 -8.29 -0.70
C ILE A 58 -13.99 -7.86 -1.39
N ALA A 59 -13.98 -7.81 -2.72
CA ALA A 59 -12.86 -7.28 -3.48
C ALA A 59 -12.57 -5.81 -3.13
N ALA A 60 -13.62 -4.99 -2.98
CA ALA A 60 -13.49 -3.59 -2.53
C ALA A 60 -12.92 -3.49 -1.09
N SER A 61 -13.39 -4.35 -0.18
CA SER A 61 -12.86 -4.43 1.19
C SER A 61 -11.37 -4.79 1.22
N CYS A 62 -10.97 -5.79 0.42
CA CYS A 62 -9.57 -6.17 0.24
C CYS A 62 -8.73 -5.02 -0.33
N ALA A 63 -9.23 -4.35 -1.38
CA ALA A 63 -8.53 -3.22 -2.00
C ALA A 63 -8.34 -2.06 -1.02
N LYS A 64 -9.36 -1.71 -0.23
CA LYS A 64 -9.27 -0.67 0.80
C LYS A 64 -8.27 -1.04 1.89
N LEU A 65 -8.31 -2.28 2.38
CA LEU A 65 -7.39 -2.76 3.41
C LEU A 65 -5.95 -2.69 2.93
N VAL A 66 -5.64 -3.32 1.80
CA VAL A 66 -4.28 -3.34 1.25
C VAL A 66 -3.83 -1.93 0.89
N GLY A 67 -4.68 -1.14 0.24
CA GLY A 67 -4.35 0.23 -0.15
C GLY A 67 -3.96 1.11 1.03
N SER A 68 -4.70 1.05 2.14
CA SER A 68 -4.40 1.84 3.33
C SER A 68 -3.15 1.36 4.09
N GLU A 69 -2.95 0.05 4.23
CA GLU A 69 -1.78 -0.52 4.92
C GLU A 69 -0.49 -0.34 4.12
N ASP A 70 -0.53 -0.59 2.81
CA ASP A 70 0.66 -0.48 1.97
C ASP A 70 1.01 0.97 1.66
N ALA A 71 0.03 1.88 1.54
CA ALA A 71 0.34 3.31 1.46
C ALA A 71 1.17 3.77 2.67
N MET A 72 0.84 3.30 3.88
CA MET A 72 1.60 3.63 5.09
C MET A 72 3.03 3.08 5.02
N LYS A 73 3.22 1.86 4.53
CA LYS A 73 4.56 1.26 4.33
C LYS A 73 5.35 1.94 3.20
N ILE A 74 4.68 2.47 2.18
CA ILE A 74 5.34 3.18 1.09
C ILE A 74 5.84 4.54 1.60
N VAL A 75 5.05 5.25 2.41
CA VAL A 75 5.42 6.59 2.85
C VAL A 75 6.50 6.59 3.95
N THR A 76 6.69 5.48 4.68
CA THR A 76 7.85 5.30 5.57
C THR A 76 9.18 5.27 4.82
N ALA A 77 9.18 5.15 3.49
CA ALA A 77 10.36 5.40 2.66
C ALA A 77 10.91 6.83 2.77
N LEU A 78 10.24 7.74 3.51
CA LEU A 78 10.85 8.97 4.02
C LEU A 78 12.20 8.74 4.72
N GLN A 79 12.46 7.53 5.21
CA GLN A 79 13.76 7.09 5.70
C GLN A 79 14.91 7.39 4.70
N ILE A 80 14.65 7.36 3.38
CA ILE A 80 15.63 7.72 2.33
C ILE A 80 16.06 9.19 2.46
N TYR A 81 15.19 10.07 2.96
CA TYR A 81 15.51 11.48 3.23
C TYR A 81 16.30 11.67 4.55
N GLY A 82 16.34 10.67 5.43
CA GLY A 82 16.85 10.81 6.79
C GLY A 82 16.09 11.90 7.57
N GLY A 83 16.80 12.65 8.42
CA GLY A 83 16.19 13.73 9.22
C GLY A 83 15.47 14.81 8.40
N ARG A 84 15.90 15.06 7.15
CA ARG A 84 15.19 16.01 6.26
C ARG A 84 13.77 15.58 5.96
N GLY A 85 13.49 14.28 5.91
CA GLY A 85 12.17 13.73 5.61
C GLY A 85 11.13 14.06 6.68
N TYR A 86 11.56 14.49 7.86
CA TYR A 86 10.71 14.87 8.98
C TYR A 86 10.37 16.37 9.00
N LEU A 87 11.10 17.19 8.24
CA LEU A 87 10.86 18.63 8.18
C LEU A 87 9.51 18.92 7.52
N GLU A 88 8.72 19.82 8.10
CA GLU A 88 7.39 20.17 7.57
C GLU A 88 7.44 20.75 6.16
N SER A 89 8.53 21.40 5.80
CA SER A 89 8.78 21.91 4.45
C SER A 89 8.93 20.81 3.40
N CYS A 90 9.19 19.56 3.81
CA CYS A 90 9.25 18.42 2.88
C CYS A 90 7.86 17.84 2.65
N ARG A 91 7.44 17.78 1.38
CA ARG A 91 6.14 17.21 0.97
C ARG A 91 5.92 15.79 1.51
N ILE A 92 6.97 14.98 1.65
CA ILE A 92 6.88 13.61 2.15
C ILE A 92 6.43 13.54 3.62
N ALA A 93 6.78 14.53 4.46
CA ALA A 93 6.31 14.60 5.84
C ALA A 93 4.80 14.84 5.89
N LYS A 94 4.27 15.68 4.99
CA LYS A 94 2.83 15.88 4.83
C LYS A 94 2.15 14.57 4.40
N LEU A 95 2.68 13.91 3.36
CA LEU A 95 2.14 12.63 2.87
C LEU A 95 2.10 11.57 3.97
N PHE A 96 3.13 11.50 4.82
CA PHE A 96 3.18 10.56 5.95
C PHE A 96 2.00 10.77 6.90
N ARG A 97 1.69 12.03 7.24
CA ARG A 97 0.54 12.37 8.07
C ARG A 97 -0.80 12.09 7.36
N ASP A 98 -0.91 12.47 6.09
CA ASP A 98 -2.15 12.31 5.32
C ASP A 98 -2.53 10.84 5.15
N VAL A 99 -1.57 9.98 4.81
CA VAL A 99 -1.80 8.56 4.52
C VAL A 99 -2.32 7.80 5.74
N LYS A 100 -1.95 8.22 6.95
CA LYS A 100 -2.45 7.59 8.18
C LYS A 100 -3.97 7.62 8.25
N LEU A 101 -4.60 8.66 7.69
CA LEU A 101 -6.04 8.82 7.67
C LEU A 101 -6.75 7.69 6.93
N TYR A 102 -6.13 7.11 5.89
CA TYR A 102 -6.72 6.01 5.12
C TYR A 102 -6.91 4.73 5.94
N GLN A 103 -6.13 4.52 7.00
CA GLN A 103 -6.32 3.38 7.92
C GLN A 103 -7.52 3.58 8.87
N ILE A 104 -8.05 4.80 8.98
CA ILE A 104 -9.03 5.21 9.99
C ILE A 104 -10.39 5.54 9.36
N ARG A 105 -10.42 6.28 8.25
CA ARG A 105 -11.66 6.66 7.55
C ARG A 105 -12.15 5.56 6.59
N GLU A 106 -13.41 5.69 6.17
CA GLU A 106 -14.08 4.79 5.22
C GLU A 106 -13.97 3.31 5.62
N GLY A 107 -14.18 3.06 6.92
CA GLY A 107 -14.04 1.76 7.58
C GLY A 107 -12.59 1.42 7.91
N THR A 108 -12.24 1.37 9.20
CA THR A 108 -10.87 1.13 9.67
C THR A 108 -10.27 -0.18 9.12
N SER A 109 -8.95 -0.32 9.13
CA SER A 109 -8.31 -1.58 8.71
C SER A 109 -8.84 -2.81 9.49
N GLN A 110 -9.21 -2.64 10.77
CA GLN A 110 -9.80 -3.70 11.59
C GLN A 110 -11.20 -4.07 11.10
N ILE A 111 -12.01 -3.08 10.75
CA ILE A 111 -13.35 -3.31 10.19
C ILE A 111 -13.27 -4.02 8.84
N GLN A 112 -12.34 -3.65 7.96
CA GLN A 112 -12.16 -4.38 6.69
C GLN A 112 -11.76 -5.84 6.92
N ARG A 113 -10.83 -6.11 7.85
CA ARG A 113 -10.49 -7.49 8.25
C ARG A 113 -11.70 -8.25 8.80
N HIS A 114 -12.56 -7.58 9.57
CA HIS A 114 -13.79 -8.18 10.08
C HIS A 114 -14.78 -8.54 8.97
N ILE A 115 -14.98 -7.64 8.00
CA ILE A 115 -15.84 -7.89 6.82
C ILE A 115 -15.35 -9.10 6.04
N ILE A 116 -14.05 -9.12 5.69
CA ILE A 116 -13.42 -10.22 4.96
C ILE A 116 -13.57 -11.53 5.73
N SER A 117 -13.24 -11.53 7.03
CA SER A 117 -13.37 -12.70 7.89
C SER A 117 -14.80 -13.24 7.92
N ARG A 118 -15.79 -12.35 8.13
CA ARG A 118 -17.20 -12.73 8.19
C ARG A 118 -17.68 -13.38 6.89
N TYR A 119 -17.25 -12.89 5.73
CA TYR A 119 -17.56 -13.51 4.45
C TYR A 119 -17.04 -14.95 4.37
N PHE A 120 -15.77 -15.17 4.72
CA PHE A 120 -15.18 -16.52 4.66
C PHE A 120 -15.83 -17.52 5.62
N PHE A 121 -16.35 -17.08 6.76
CA PHE A 121 -17.00 -17.97 7.73
C PHE A 121 -18.51 -18.15 7.53
N ARG A 122 -19.16 -17.36 6.67
CA ARG A 122 -20.63 -17.39 6.51
C ARG A 122 -21.12 -17.59 5.08
N GLU A 123 -20.42 -17.02 4.11
CA GLU A 123 -20.94 -16.86 2.74
C GLU A 123 -20.05 -17.55 1.70
N TYR A 124 -18.76 -17.75 2.01
CA TYR A 124 -17.80 -18.35 1.07
C TYR A 124 -18.18 -19.79 0.73
N LYS A 125 -18.28 -20.06 -0.58
CA LYS A 125 -18.53 -21.39 -1.13
C LYS A 125 -17.19 -22.03 -1.53
N PRO A 126 -16.68 -23.04 -0.80
CA PRO A 126 -15.40 -23.65 -1.12
C PRO A 126 -15.46 -24.35 -2.48
N THR A 127 -14.42 -24.15 -3.28
CA THR A 127 -14.25 -24.82 -4.58
C THR A 127 -13.61 -26.21 -4.46
N MET A 128 -12.92 -26.49 -3.36
CA MET A 128 -12.42 -27.83 -3.06
C MET A 128 -13.58 -28.69 -2.54
N ARG A 129 -13.87 -29.81 -3.24
CA ARG A 129 -14.73 -30.86 -2.69
C ARG A 129 -13.97 -31.49 -1.52
N GLY A 130 -14.58 -31.49 -0.33
CA GLY A 130 -13.96 -32.03 0.87
C GLY A 130 -13.50 -33.47 0.65
N SER A 131 -12.20 -33.69 0.75
CA SER A 131 -11.59 -35.00 0.90
C SER A 131 -10.76 -34.94 2.18
N TYR A 132 -11.45 -35.14 3.30
CA TYR A 132 -10.91 -35.52 4.59
C TYR A 132 -11.81 -36.60 5.17
#